data_AF-A0ABD5Z7E3-F1
#
_entry.id   AF-A0ABD5Z7E3-F1
#
_cell.length_a   1.000
_cell.length_b   1.000
_cell.length_c   1.000
_cell.angle_alpha   90.00
_cell.angle_beta   90.00
_cell.angle_gamma   90.00
#
_symmetry.space_group_name_H-M   'P 1'
#
loop_
_entity.id
_entity.type
_entity.pdbx_description
1 polymer ?
#
loop_
_entity_poly.entity_id
_entity_poly.type
_entity_poly.pdbx_seq_one_letter_code
_entity_poly.pdbx_strand_id
1 'polypeptide(L)' 'MDVERETVVEAALATFSVALFIVILAVAGTMGGPGLSQQGAYTVVGGIVAFVIVMSALGLWLNRSD' A
#
# COMPACT_ATOMS: atom_id res chain seq x y z
N MET A 1 -18.21 -16.13 -15.41
CA MET A 1 -17.17 -16.02 -14.38
C MET A 1 -17.92 -15.91 -13.06
N ASP A 2 -18.14 -17.02 -12.35
CA ASP A 2 -18.57 -16.94 -10.96
C ASP A 2 -17.31 -16.53 -10.20
N VAL A 3 -17.28 -15.30 -9.69
CA VAL A 3 -16.13 -14.82 -8.95
C VAL A 3 -16.25 -15.41 -7.55
N GLU A 4 -15.36 -16.34 -7.21
CA GLU A 4 -15.31 -16.89 -5.87
C GLU A 4 -15.06 -15.77 -4.86
N ARG A 5 -15.73 -15.86 -3.69
CA ARG A 5 -15.67 -14.80 -2.67
C ARG A 5 -14.23 -14.52 -2.24
N GLU A 6 -13.37 -15.52 -2.32
CA GLU A 6 -11.94 -15.41 -2.06
C GLU A 6 -11.22 -14.49 -3.05
N THR A 7 -11.44 -14.69 -4.35
CA THR A 7 -10.88 -13.82 -5.41
C THR A 7 -11.36 -12.37 -5.25
N VAL A 8 -12.61 -12.15 -4.84
CA VAL A 8 -13.12 -10.81 -4.54
C VAL A 8 -12.37 -10.19 -3.36
N VAL A 9 -12.11 -10.96 -2.30
CA VAL A 9 -11.43 -10.49 -1.10
C VAL A 9 -9.96 -10.16 -1.39
N GLU A 10 -9.25 -10.99 -2.15
CA GLU A 10 -7.88 -10.71 -2.59
C GLU A 10 -7.79 -9.43 -3.41
N ALA A 11 -8.64 -9.29 -4.42
CA ALA A 11 -8.68 -8.11 -5.27
C ALA A 11 -9.01 -6.85 -4.46
N ALA A 12 -9.94 -6.95 -3.51
CA ALA A 12 -10.28 -5.85 -2.61
C ALA A 12 -9.09 -5.45 -1.72
N LEU A 13 -8.37 -6.43 -1.15
CA LEU A 13 -7.19 -6.20 -0.31
C LEU A 13 -6.03 -5.54 -1.09
N ALA A 14 -5.77 -6.02 -2.32
CA ALA A 14 -4.76 -5.44 -3.19
C ALA A 14 -5.12 -3.99 -3.55
N THR A 15 -6.37 -3.76 -3.94
CA THR A 15 -6.88 -2.42 -4.27
C THR A 15 -6.78 -1.48 -3.06
N PHE A 16 -7.16 -1.96 -1.88
CA PHE A 16 -7.06 -1.20 -0.64
C PHE A 16 -5.61 -0.83 -0.29
N SER A 17 -4.67 -1.76 -0.46
CA SER A 17 -3.24 -1.51 -0.19
C SER A 17 -2.67 -0.43 -1.10
N VAL A 18 -3.07 -0.43 -2.38
CA VAL A 18 -2.68 0.61 -3.35
C VAL A 18 -3.28 1.96 -2.95
N ALA A 19 -4.57 2.00 -2.59
CA ALA A 19 -5.23 3.23 -2.14
C ALA A 19 -4.53 3.81 -0.89
N LEU A 20 -4.17 2.96 0.07
CA LEU A 20 -3.40 3.36 1.26
C LEU A 20 -2.05 3.97 0.89
N PHE A 21 -1.32 3.35 -0.04
CA PHE A 21 -0.04 3.88 -0.51
C PHE A 21 -0.18 5.27 -1.15
N ILE A 22 -1.21 5.46 -1.98
CA ILE A 22 -1.51 6.77 -2.60
C ILE A 22 -1.78 7.83 -1.52
N VAL A 23 -2.53 7.50 -0.48
CA VAL A 23 -2.79 8.42 0.64
C VAL A 23 -1.49 8.80 1.35
N ILE A 24 -0.58 7.86 1.57
CA ILE A 24 0.73 8.15 2.18
C ILE A 24 1.53 9.13 1.31
N LEU A 25 1.55 8.92 -0.02
CA LEU A 25 2.23 9.85 -0.94
C LEU A 25 1.58 11.23 -0.96
N ALA A 26 0.25 11.30 -0.92
CA ALA A 26 -0.48 12.57 -0.87
C ALA A 26 -0.13 13.35 0.41
N VAL A 27 -0.08 12.68 1.56
CA VAL A 27 0.36 13.29 2.83
C VAL A 27 1.82 13.70 2.77
N ALA A 28 2.71 12.86 2.23
CA ALA A 28 4.12 13.22 2.07
C ALA A 28 4.30 14.49 1.22
N GLY A 29 3.47 14.65 0.19
CA GLY A 29 3.44 15.84 -0.66
C GLY A 29 3.03 17.13 0.07
N THR A 30 2.20 17.05 1.12
CA THR A 30 1.83 18.23 1.91
C THR A 30 2.87 18.62 2.96
N MET A 31 3.83 17.73 3.26
CA MET A 31 4.93 17.98 4.21
C MET A 31 6.15 18.68 3.57
N GLY A 32 6.09 18.99 2.27
CA GLY A 32 7.15 19.68 1.54
C GLY A 32 6.87 21.17 1.33
N GLY A 33 7.90 22.01 1.49
CA GLY A 33 7.95 23.32 0.80
C GLY A 33 8.14 23.14 -0.71
N PRO A 34 8.48 24.18 -1.50
CA PRO A 34 8.73 24.01 -2.93
C PRO A 34 9.88 23.01 -3.18
N GLY A 35 9.52 21.80 -3.62
CA GLY A 35 10.44 20.68 -3.85
C GLY A 35 10.28 19.51 -2.87
N LEU A 36 11.05 18.44 -3.10
CA LEU A 36 11.04 17.25 -2.25
C LEU A 36 11.88 17.53 -0.99
N SER A 37 11.23 17.95 0.09
CA SER A 37 11.90 18.21 1.37
C SER A 37 12.51 16.91 1.94
N GLN A 38 13.53 17.02 2.78
CA GLN A 38 14.14 15.86 3.44
C GLN A 38 13.08 15.04 4.20
N GLN A 39 12.15 15.71 4.90
CA GLN A 39 11.06 15.05 5.60
C GLN A 39 10.09 14.34 4.63
N GLY A 40 9.67 15.01 3.55
CA GLY A 40 8.83 14.40 2.52
C GLY A 40 9.49 13.18 1.87
N ALA A 41 10.80 13.23 1.62
CA ALA A 41 11.58 12.12 1.08
C ALA A 41 11.54 10.89 2.00
N TYR A 42 11.79 11.09 3.30
CA TYR A 42 11.71 9.99 4.28
C TYR A 42 10.29 9.44 4.41
N THR A 43 9.26 10.29 4.37
CA THR A 43 7.86 9.85 4.40
C THR A 43 7.52 9.00 3.18
N VAL A 44 7.96 9.38 1.98
CA VAL A 44 7.78 8.58 0.75
C VAL A 44 8.48 7.22 0.88
N VAL A 45 9.75 7.21 1.27
CA VAL A 45 10.52 5.95 1.44
C VAL A 45 9.87 5.05 2.49
N GLY A 46 9.46 5.61 3.63
CA GLY A 46 8.73 4.88 4.67
C GLY A 46 7.40 4.31 4.16
N GLY A 47 6.67 5.08 3.34
CA GLY A 47 5.44 4.63 2.68
C GLY A 47 5.66 3.44 1.74
N ILE A 48 6.74 3.47 0.96
CA ILE A 48 7.10 2.37 0.06
C ILE A 48 7.42 1.11 0.87
N VAL A 49 8.25 1.23 1.90
CA VAL A 49 8.61 0.10 2.78
C VAL A 49 7.37 -0.49 3.44
N ALA A 50 6.49 0.37 3.98
CA ALA A 50 5.22 -0.07 4.57
C ALA A 50 4.33 -0.79 3.56
N PHE A 51 4.19 -0.26 2.34
CA PHE A 51 3.42 -0.89 1.27
C PHE A 51 3.95 -2.29 0.92
N VAL A 52 5.26 -2.43 0.76
CA VAL A 52 5.90 -3.73 0.47
C VAL A 52 5.66 -4.71 1.61
N ILE A 53 5.78 -4.28 2.87
CA ILE A 53 5.52 -5.13 4.04
C ILE A 53 4.07 -5.59 4.06
N VAL A 54 3.11 -4.70 3.83
CA VAL A 54 1.68 -5.04 3.79
C VAL A 54 1.42 -6.07 2.69
N MET A 55 1.85 -5.82 1.46
CA MET A 55 1.64 -6.76 0.36
C MET A 55 2.32 -8.11 0.58
N SER A 56 3.51 -8.11 1.18
CA SER A 56 4.23 -9.35 1.53
C SER A 56 3.49 -10.13 2.62
N ALA A 57 3.00 -9.44 3.66
CA ALA A 57 2.22 -10.07 4.73
C ALA A 57 0.89 -10.63 4.21
N LEU A 58 0.21 -9.89 3.33
CA LEU A 58 -1.02 -10.35 2.68
C LEU A 58 -0.76 -11.59 1.81
N GLY A 59 0.28 -11.58 0.97
CA GLY A 59 0.65 -12.74 0.17
C GLY A 59 0.99 -13.97 1.02
N LEU A 60 1.68 -13.79 2.15
CA LEU A 60 1.98 -14.88 3.08
C LEU A 60 0.73 -15.40 3.83
N TRP A 61 -0.25 -14.54 4.09
CA TRP A 61 -1.50 -14.91 4.74
C TRP A 61 -2.41 -15.69 3.78
N LEU A 62 -2.51 -15.24 2.53
CA LEU A 62 -3.25 -15.91 1.46
C LEU A 62 -2.68 -17.30 1.18
N ASN A 63 -1.36 -17.41 1.04
CA ASN A 63 -0.67 -18.70 0.86
C ASN A 63 -0.80 -19.66 2.06
N ARG A 64 -1.29 -19.20 3.22
CA ARG A 64 -1.61 -20.06 4.37
C ARG A 64 -3.09 -20.44 4.47
N SER A 65 -3.94 -19.75 3.70
CA SER A 65 -5.38 -19.93 3.70
C SER A 65 -5.85 -20.90 2.61
N ASP A 66 -4.99 -21.13 1.59
CA ASP A 66 -4.94 -22.33 0.73
C ASP A 66 -4.36 -23.55 1.47
#